data_AF-A0A2M8T2D6-F1
#
_entry.id   AF-A0A2M8T2D6-F1
#
_cell.length_a   1.000
_cell.length_b   1.000
_cell.length_c   1.000
_cell.angle_alpha   90.00
_cell.angle_beta   90.00
_cell.angle_gamma   90.00
#
_symmetry.space_group_name_H-M   'P 1'
#
loop_
_entity.id
_entity.type
_entity.pdbx_description
1 polymer ?
#
loop_
_entity_poly.entity_id
_entity_poly.type
_entity_poly.pdbx_seq_one_letter_code
_entity_poly.pdbx_strand_id
1 'polypeptide(L)'
;MKREKVQALNGEIHIPGDKSISHRSVMFGALAKGTTTVKNFLPGADCLSTIDCFRKMGVEIEQNGSDVVIHGKGIDSLSEPESLLDVGNSGTTIRLMLGILAGRPFYSAVAGDESIAKRPMKRVTEPLKQMGAKIDGRAGGEFTPLSVSGSSLKGIDYVSPVASAQIKSAVLLAGLQAEGTTTVTEPHKSRNHTERMLSAFGVKLSEDQTSVSIAGGQKLEAADVFVPGDISSAAFFLAAGAIVPNSKIVLKNVGLNPTRTGIIDVLQNMGAKLEIKPSAADSAEPYGDLVIETSSLKAVEIGGDIIPRLIDEIPIIALLATQAEGTTVIKDAAELKVKETNRIDTVVSELRKLGAEIEPTADGMKVYGKQTLKGGATVSSHGDHRIGMMLGIASCITEEPIEIEQTDAIHVSYPTFFEHLNKLSNKS
;
A
#
# COMPACT_ATOMS: atom_id res chain seq x y z
N MET A 1 15.58 -19.63 -2.44
CA MET A 1 14.41 -20.49 -2.77
C MET A 1 14.42 -20.79 -4.26
N LYS A 2 14.55 -22.07 -4.64
CA LYS A 2 14.51 -22.47 -6.06
C LYS A 2 13.07 -22.54 -6.57
N ARG A 3 12.81 -22.00 -7.75
CA ARG A 3 11.50 -21.95 -8.41
C ARG A 3 11.64 -22.28 -9.89
N GLU A 4 10.61 -22.85 -10.48
CA GLU A 4 10.63 -23.32 -11.87
C GLU A 4 9.36 -22.98 -12.64
N LYS A 5 9.44 -23.14 -13.96
CA LYS A 5 8.37 -22.90 -14.92
C LYS A 5 7.13 -23.71 -14.58
N VAL A 6 5.96 -23.11 -14.77
CA VAL A 6 4.67 -23.79 -14.66
C VAL A 6 3.99 -23.83 -16.02
N GLN A 7 3.16 -24.86 -16.26
CA GLN A 7 2.46 -25.04 -17.53
C GLN A 7 1.16 -24.24 -17.62
N ALA A 8 0.56 -23.94 -16.47
CA ALA A 8 -0.72 -23.27 -16.32
C ALA A 8 -0.91 -22.77 -14.87
N LEU A 9 -1.76 -21.76 -14.71
CA LEU A 9 -2.27 -21.29 -13.42
C LEU A 9 -3.79 -21.21 -13.49
N ASN A 10 -4.49 -22.10 -12.78
CA ASN A 10 -5.94 -22.22 -12.86
C ASN A 10 -6.59 -22.26 -11.48
N GLY A 11 -7.69 -21.52 -11.34
CA GLY A 11 -8.57 -21.60 -10.17
C GLY A 11 -8.87 -20.26 -9.52
N GLU A 12 -9.20 -20.32 -8.24
CA GLU A 12 -9.68 -19.18 -7.47
C GLU A 12 -8.87 -19.01 -6.18
N ILE A 13 -8.50 -17.76 -5.89
CA ILE A 13 -7.83 -17.37 -4.67
C ILE A 13 -8.47 -16.11 -4.08
N HIS A 14 -8.39 -16.00 -2.76
CA HIS A 14 -8.75 -14.80 -2.02
C HIS A 14 -7.47 -14.01 -1.75
N ILE A 15 -7.45 -12.74 -2.14
CA ILE A 15 -6.30 -11.87 -1.91
C ILE A 15 -6.39 -11.34 -0.47
N PRO A 16 -5.28 -11.35 0.31
CA PRO A 16 -5.25 -10.76 1.64
C PRO A 16 -5.72 -9.30 1.61
N GLY A 17 -6.29 -8.85 2.72
CA GLY A 17 -6.79 -7.49 2.86
C GLY A 17 -5.78 -6.41 2.48
N ASP A 18 -6.27 -5.29 1.98
CA ASP A 18 -5.49 -4.10 1.69
C ASP A 18 -4.82 -3.58 2.96
N LYS A 19 -3.49 -3.41 2.88
CA LYS A 19 -2.67 -2.93 4.00
C LYS A 19 -3.08 -1.53 4.45
N SER A 20 -3.37 -0.63 3.51
CA SER A 20 -3.70 0.77 3.80
C SER A 20 -5.04 0.91 4.50
N ILE A 21 -6.02 0.08 4.12
CA ILE A 21 -7.35 0.01 4.74
C ILE A 21 -7.25 -0.67 6.12
N SER A 22 -6.47 -1.76 6.24
CA SER A 22 -6.23 -2.45 7.52
C SER A 22 -5.63 -1.53 8.59
N HIS A 23 -4.66 -0.67 8.24
CA HIS A 23 -4.14 0.34 9.17
C HIS A 23 -5.23 1.31 9.64
N ARG A 24 -6.02 1.82 8.70
CA ARG A 24 -7.03 2.85 8.95
C ARG A 24 -8.23 2.28 9.70
N SER A 25 -8.60 1.01 9.50
CA SER A 25 -9.68 0.38 10.26
C SER A 25 -9.33 0.29 11.74
N VAL A 26 -8.08 -0.04 12.07
CA VAL A 26 -7.57 -0.04 13.45
C VAL A 26 -7.54 1.37 14.01
N MET A 27 -6.92 2.31 13.28
CA MET A 27 -6.83 3.71 13.73
C MET A 27 -8.21 4.30 13.96
N PHE A 28 -9.15 4.15 13.03
CA PHE A 28 -10.44 4.83 13.11
C PHE A 28 -11.37 4.13 14.10
N GLY A 29 -11.34 2.79 14.17
CA GLY A 29 -12.04 2.03 15.20
C GLY A 29 -11.60 2.42 16.61
N ALA A 30 -10.31 2.67 16.81
CA ALA A 30 -9.78 3.10 18.10
C ALA A 30 -10.21 4.53 18.49
N LEU A 31 -10.34 5.43 17.50
CA LEU A 31 -10.77 6.81 17.71
C LEU A 31 -12.30 6.97 17.78
N ALA A 32 -13.05 5.96 17.32
CA ALA A 32 -14.50 5.96 17.27
C ALA A 32 -15.14 5.65 18.61
N LYS A 33 -16.41 6.03 18.76
CA LYS A 33 -17.25 5.57 19.86
C LYS A 33 -18.02 4.31 19.43
N GLY A 34 -17.92 3.25 20.22
CA GLY A 34 -18.59 1.98 19.97
C GLY A 34 -17.63 0.87 19.50
N THR A 35 -18.19 -0.29 19.19
CA THR A 35 -17.42 -1.46 18.74
C THR A 35 -17.32 -1.47 17.21
N THR A 36 -16.09 -1.41 16.69
CA THR A 36 -15.79 -1.57 15.26
C THR A 36 -15.40 -3.02 15.01
N THR A 37 -16.04 -3.69 14.05
CA THR A 37 -15.61 -5.01 13.59
C THR A 37 -14.91 -4.90 12.25
N VAL A 38 -13.82 -5.64 12.07
CA VAL A 38 -13.02 -5.63 10.84
C VAL A 38 -12.91 -7.07 10.34
N LYS A 39 -13.32 -7.28 9.09
CA LYS A 39 -13.24 -8.56 8.39
C LYS A 39 -12.19 -8.50 7.28
N ASN A 40 -11.51 -9.62 7.05
CA ASN A 40 -10.42 -9.74 6.08
C ASN A 40 -9.26 -8.76 6.33
N PHE A 41 -9.01 -8.40 7.60
CA PHE A 41 -7.84 -7.64 8.01
C PHE A 41 -6.55 -8.33 7.57
N LEU A 42 -5.53 -7.55 7.19
CA LEU A 42 -4.19 -8.07 6.90
C LEU A 42 -3.38 -8.21 8.20
N PRO A 43 -3.11 -9.41 8.73
CA PRO A 43 -2.31 -9.61 9.94
C PRO A 43 -0.80 -9.56 9.65
N GLY A 44 -0.37 -8.61 8.82
CA GLY A 44 1.05 -8.36 8.54
C GLY A 44 1.71 -7.58 9.68
N ALA A 45 3.03 -7.70 9.81
CA ALA A 45 3.81 -7.06 10.88
C ALA A 45 3.50 -5.55 11.03
N ASP A 46 3.40 -4.83 9.91
CA ASP A 46 3.05 -3.40 9.89
C ASP A 46 1.71 -3.11 10.59
N CYS A 47 0.66 -3.87 10.25
CA CYS A 47 -0.69 -3.68 10.79
C CYS A 47 -0.76 -4.12 12.26
N LEU A 48 -0.02 -5.17 12.63
CA LEU A 48 0.10 -5.62 14.02
C LEU A 48 0.81 -4.58 14.89
N SER A 49 1.84 -3.88 14.38
CA SER A 49 2.45 -2.73 15.08
C SER A 49 1.45 -1.60 15.29
N THR A 50 0.47 -1.40 14.40
CA THR A 50 -0.61 -0.43 14.62
C THR A 50 -1.49 -0.86 15.80
N ILE A 51 -1.91 -2.13 15.82
CA ILE A 51 -2.69 -2.68 16.93
C ILE A 51 -1.94 -2.53 18.25
N ASP A 52 -0.64 -2.87 18.29
CA ASP A 52 0.19 -2.73 19.49
C ASP A 52 0.23 -1.28 20.00
N CYS A 53 0.45 -0.32 19.10
CA CYS A 53 0.47 1.09 19.47
C CYS A 53 -0.85 1.56 20.10
N PHE A 54 -1.99 1.16 19.55
CA PHE A 54 -3.30 1.55 20.12
C PHE A 54 -3.64 0.79 21.42
N ARG A 55 -3.20 -0.47 21.57
CA ARG A 55 -3.30 -1.19 22.85
C ARG A 55 -2.50 -0.48 23.94
N LYS A 56 -1.28 -0.01 23.64
CA LYS A 56 -0.45 0.78 24.55
C LYS A 56 -1.07 2.13 24.94
N MET A 57 -1.98 2.66 24.11
CA MET A 57 -2.78 3.85 24.40
C MET A 57 -4.15 3.53 25.02
N GLY A 58 -4.33 2.32 25.57
CA GLY A 58 -5.50 1.94 26.37
C GLY A 58 -6.70 1.41 25.58
N VAL A 59 -6.55 1.14 24.28
CA VAL A 59 -7.64 0.61 23.45
C VAL A 59 -7.69 -0.92 23.54
N GLU A 60 -8.87 -1.45 23.85
CA GLU A 60 -9.11 -2.89 23.83
C GLU A 60 -9.34 -3.35 22.38
N ILE A 61 -8.41 -4.18 21.90
CA ILE A 61 -8.42 -4.71 20.53
C ILE A 61 -8.22 -6.21 20.60
N GLU A 62 -9.20 -6.97 20.13
CA GLU A 62 -9.13 -8.42 19.94
C GLU A 62 -8.79 -8.70 18.48
N GLN A 63 -7.81 -9.56 18.24
CA GLN A 63 -7.43 -9.97 16.88
C GLN A 63 -7.32 -11.49 16.82
N ASN A 64 -8.09 -12.09 15.90
CA ASN A 64 -8.10 -13.51 15.63
C ASN A 64 -7.95 -13.75 14.13
N GLY A 65 -6.72 -14.03 13.69
CA GLY A 65 -6.41 -14.16 12.26
C GLY A 65 -6.72 -12.85 11.51
N SER A 66 -7.61 -12.92 10.52
CA SER A 66 -8.04 -11.76 9.73
C SER A 66 -9.28 -11.04 10.30
N ASP A 67 -9.77 -11.45 11.46
CA ASP A 67 -10.89 -10.79 12.14
C ASP A 67 -10.36 -9.96 13.30
N VAL A 68 -10.79 -8.69 13.38
CA VAL A 68 -10.40 -7.76 14.44
C VAL A 68 -11.65 -7.11 15.03
N VAL A 69 -11.72 -7.02 16.36
CA VAL A 69 -12.76 -6.28 17.08
C VAL A 69 -12.07 -5.19 17.90
N ILE A 70 -12.53 -3.96 17.75
CA ILE A 70 -11.93 -2.77 18.38
C ILE A 70 -13.00 -2.08 19.21
N HIS A 71 -12.78 -1.98 20.51
CA HIS A 71 -13.70 -1.32 21.44
C HIS A 71 -13.30 0.14 21.64
N GLY A 72 -13.69 0.97 20.67
CA GLY A 72 -13.45 2.41 20.69
C GLY A 72 -14.34 3.12 21.71
N LYS A 73 -13.74 4.04 22.48
CA LYS A 73 -14.45 4.88 23.46
C LYS A 73 -14.37 6.37 23.10
N GLY A 74 -14.03 6.68 21.84
CA GLY A 74 -13.78 8.02 21.34
C GLY A 74 -12.33 8.45 21.50
N ILE A 75 -11.88 9.39 20.67
CA ILE A 75 -10.49 9.90 20.66
C ILE A 75 -9.98 10.36 22.03
N ASP A 76 -10.86 10.87 22.89
CA ASP A 76 -10.51 11.37 24.22
C ASP A 76 -10.25 10.26 25.25
N SER A 77 -10.56 9.02 24.91
CA SER A 77 -10.28 7.85 25.76
C SER A 77 -8.86 7.31 25.62
N LEU A 78 -8.09 7.77 24.63
CA LEU A 78 -6.68 7.39 24.50
C LEU A 78 -5.90 7.88 25.72
N SER A 79 -5.09 7.00 26.30
CA SER A 79 -4.24 7.29 27.44
C SER A 79 -2.78 7.54 27.04
N GLU A 80 -2.06 8.27 27.88
CA GLU A 80 -0.61 8.43 27.74
C GLU A 80 0.08 7.06 27.78
N PRO A 81 0.86 6.69 26.75
CA PRO A 81 1.56 5.41 26.73
C PRO A 81 2.75 5.43 27.70
N GLU A 82 2.84 4.42 28.57
CA GLU A 82 3.96 4.26 29.51
C GLU A 82 5.27 3.81 28.84
N SER A 83 5.20 3.38 27.57
CA SER A 83 6.31 2.80 26.83
C SER A 83 6.39 3.36 25.41
N LEU A 84 7.50 3.08 24.74
CA LEU A 84 7.72 3.45 23.35
C LEU A 84 6.62 2.86 22.45
N LEU A 85 6.03 3.72 21.61
CA LEU A 85 5.19 3.31 20.49
C LEU A 85 6.11 2.82 19.37
N ASP A 86 6.34 1.51 19.33
CA ASP A 86 7.17 0.85 18.32
C ASP A 86 6.34 0.55 17.07
N VAL A 87 6.69 1.23 15.98
CA VAL A 87 6.01 1.12 14.70
C VAL A 87 6.62 0.04 13.78
N GLY A 88 7.67 -0.66 14.24
CA GLY A 88 8.43 -1.60 13.43
C GLY A 88 8.95 -0.94 12.14
N ASN A 89 8.62 -1.54 11.00
CA ASN A 89 8.95 -0.99 9.67
C ASN A 89 7.87 -0.05 9.10
N SER A 90 6.74 0.11 9.79
CA SER A 90 5.54 0.69 9.17
C SER A 90 5.60 2.21 9.05
N GLY A 91 5.93 2.64 7.83
CA GLY A 91 5.87 4.05 7.44
C GLY A 91 4.47 4.64 7.42
N THR A 92 3.42 3.81 7.38
CA THR A 92 2.02 4.25 7.49
C THR A 92 1.65 4.49 8.94
N THR A 93 1.97 3.55 9.84
CA THR A 93 1.70 3.66 11.28
C THR A 93 2.30 4.95 11.82
N ILE A 94 3.61 5.15 11.68
CA ILE A 94 4.26 6.34 12.27
C ILE A 94 3.69 7.65 11.73
N ARG A 95 3.51 7.78 10.40
CA ARG A 95 3.09 9.06 9.81
C ARG A 95 1.67 9.45 10.19
N LEU A 96 0.73 8.51 10.16
CA LEU A 96 -0.66 8.78 10.53
C LEU A 96 -0.79 8.95 12.04
N MET A 97 -0.07 8.16 12.85
CA MET A 97 -0.06 8.34 14.29
C MET A 97 0.49 9.70 14.69
N LEU A 98 1.50 10.26 14.02
CA LEU A 98 1.97 11.62 14.31
C LEU A 98 0.83 12.65 14.21
N GLY A 99 -0.06 12.51 13.22
CA GLY A 99 -1.25 13.36 13.09
C GLY A 99 -2.24 13.18 14.24
N ILE A 100 -2.44 11.93 14.69
CA ILE A 100 -3.31 11.61 15.84
C ILE A 100 -2.71 12.16 17.13
N LEU A 101 -1.45 11.85 17.42
CA LEU A 101 -0.72 12.20 18.63
C LEU A 101 -0.53 13.72 18.79
N ALA A 102 -0.43 14.46 17.68
CA ALA A 102 -0.25 15.91 17.69
C ALA A 102 -1.32 16.66 18.51
N GLY A 103 -2.57 16.16 18.50
CA GLY A 103 -3.70 16.77 19.22
C GLY A 103 -3.98 16.17 20.60
N ARG A 104 -3.22 15.17 21.06
CA ARG A 104 -3.50 14.48 22.33
C ARG A 104 -2.92 15.22 23.54
N PRO A 105 -3.62 15.28 24.69
CA PRO A 105 -3.17 16.05 25.85
C PRO A 105 -2.12 15.30 26.70
N PHE A 106 -1.14 14.65 26.06
CA PHE A 106 -0.11 13.86 26.71
C PHE A 106 1.18 13.77 25.89
N TYR A 107 2.24 13.20 26.48
CA TYR A 107 3.50 12.91 25.80
C TYR A 107 3.47 11.53 25.13
N SER A 108 4.20 11.39 24.02
CA SER A 108 4.43 10.10 23.37
C SER A 108 5.80 10.05 22.71
N ALA A 109 6.47 8.91 22.80
CA ALA A 109 7.68 8.62 22.04
C ALA A 109 7.35 7.57 20.97
N VAL A 110 7.81 7.80 19.75
CA VAL A 110 7.57 6.94 18.59
C VAL A 110 8.88 6.60 17.90
N ALA A 111 9.14 5.32 17.68
CA ALA A 111 10.31 4.84 16.96
C ALA A 111 9.98 3.54 16.22
N GLY A 112 10.96 2.97 15.53
CA GLY A 112 10.87 1.65 14.94
C GLY A 112 12.25 1.18 14.51
N ASP A 113 12.30 0.28 13.53
CA ASP A 113 13.53 -0.39 13.12
C ASP A 113 14.57 0.51 12.40
N GLU A 114 15.71 -0.08 12.02
CA GLU A 114 16.78 0.63 11.33
C GLU A 114 16.38 1.22 9.97
N SER A 115 15.39 0.62 9.31
CA SER A 115 14.89 1.05 8.01
C SER A 115 13.97 2.26 8.17
N ILE A 116 13.02 2.24 9.11
CA ILE A 116 12.20 3.42 9.42
C ILE A 116 13.07 4.58 9.93
N ALA A 117 14.14 4.28 10.67
CA ALA A 117 15.07 5.27 11.18
C ALA A 117 15.81 6.06 10.09
N LYS A 118 15.87 5.57 8.85
CA LYS A 118 16.50 6.27 7.72
C LYS A 118 15.49 7.03 6.86
N ARG A 119 14.18 6.88 7.10
CA ARG A 119 13.14 7.47 6.25
C ARG A 119 12.77 8.87 6.75
N PRO A 120 12.72 9.89 5.87
CA PRO A 120 12.40 11.24 6.29
C PRO A 120 10.94 11.38 6.72
N MET A 121 10.76 12.02 7.88
CA MET A 121 9.48 12.37 8.50
C MET A 121 9.20 13.86 8.45
N LYS A 122 10.17 14.69 8.04
CA LYS A 122 10.03 16.16 7.93
C LYS A 122 8.77 16.58 7.17
N ARG A 123 8.48 15.90 6.06
CA ARG A 123 7.27 16.12 5.25
C ARG A 123 5.92 15.93 5.99
N VAL A 124 5.94 15.31 7.16
CA VAL A 124 4.77 15.17 8.06
C VAL A 124 4.95 16.04 9.31
N THR A 125 6.13 16.06 9.92
CA THR A 125 6.34 16.82 11.15
C THR A 125 6.27 18.34 10.93
N GLU A 126 6.66 18.83 9.75
CA GLU A 126 6.61 20.25 9.40
C GLU A 126 5.18 20.81 9.33
N PRO A 127 4.23 20.25 8.55
CA PRO A 127 2.86 20.74 8.59
C PRO A 127 2.21 20.60 9.97
N LEU A 128 2.50 19.52 10.71
CA LEU A 128 1.98 19.37 12.08
C LEU A 128 2.52 20.46 13.03
N LYS A 129 3.79 20.84 12.91
CA LYS A 129 4.36 21.99 13.66
C LYS A 129 3.69 23.30 13.27
N GLN A 130 3.33 23.51 12.00
CA GLN A 130 2.56 24.69 11.57
C GLN A 130 1.16 24.74 12.21
N MET A 131 0.55 23.58 12.46
CA MET A 131 -0.72 23.47 13.21
C MET A 131 -0.55 23.73 14.72
N GLY A 132 0.68 23.82 15.22
CA GLY A 132 1.01 24.06 16.63
C GLY A 132 1.56 22.85 17.38
N ALA A 133 1.69 21.68 16.74
CA ALA A 133 2.18 20.47 17.39
C ALA A 133 3.63 20.61 17.87
N LYS A 134 3.93 20.12 19.07
CA LYS A 134 5.30 20.09 19.61
C LYS A 134 5.93 18.74 19.33
N ILE A 135 6.69 18.69 18.24
CA ILE A 135 7.38 17.48 17.78
C ILE A 135 8.89 17.73 17.77
N ASP A 136 9.65 16.84 18.40
CA ASP A 136 11.11 16.84 18.36
C ASP A 136 11.65 15.45 18.03
N GLY A 137 12.93 15.36 17.71
CA GLY A 137 13.61 14.12 17.38
C GLY A 137 14.90 14.34 16.61
N ARG A 138 15.46 13.27 16.05
CA ARG A 138 16.76 13.34 15.37
C ARG A 138 16.68 14.30 14.17
N ALA A 139 17.71 15.15 14.04
CA ALA A 139 17.77 16.22 13.03
C ALA A 139 16.54 17.14 13.05
N GLY A 140 16.08 17.55 14.24
CA GLY A 140 14.94 18.47 14.40
C GLY A 140 13.58 17.84 14.09
N GLY A 141 13.47 16.52 14.27
CA GLY A 141 12.27 15.74 13.96
C GLY A 141 12.16 15.28 12.50
N GLU A 142 13.28 15.23 11.77
CA GLU A 142 13.32 14.63 10.44
C GLU A 142 13.41 13.09 10.49
N PHE A 143 14.04 12.53 11.52
CA PHE A 143 14.20 11.08 11.67
C PHE A 143 13.84 10.60 13.07
N THR A 144 13.48 9.32 13.18
CA THR A 144 13.19 8.68 14.47
C THR A 144 14.47 8.51 15.32
N PRO A 145 14.33 8.36 16.67
CA PRO A 145 13.09 8.46 17.45
C PRO A 145 12.47 9.87 17.42
N LEU A 146 11.14 9.94 17.49
CA LEU A 146 10.38 11.18 17.55
C LEU A 146 9.64 11.27 18.89
N SER A 147 9.67 12.43 19.52
CA SER A 147 8.87 12.77 20.69
C SER A 147 7.77 13.74 20.30
N VAL A 148 6.55 13.47 20.74
CA VAL A 148 5.37 14.32 20.52
C VAL A 148 4.81 14.71 21.87
N SER A 149 4.79 16.00 22.17
CA SER A 149 3.99 16.56 23.25
C SER A 149 2.78 17.20 22.62
N GLY A 150 1.63 16.53 22.68
CA GLY A 150 0.47 17.07 21.98
C GLY A 150 -0.02 18.38 22.59
N SER A 151 -0.75 19.14 21.78
CA SER A 151 -1.13 20.52 22.07
C SER A 151 -2.45 20.86 21.40
N SER A 152 -3.06 21.98 21.80
CA SER A 152 -4.16 22.55 21.02
C SER A 152 -3.67 22.88 19.60
N LEU A 153 -4.37 22.36 18.60
CA LEU A 153 -4.04 22.54 17.20
C LEU A 153 -4.95 23.59 16.56
N LYS A 154 -4.43 24.29 15.54
CA LYS A 154 -5.22 25.17 14.68
C LYS A 154 -5.28 24.60 13.27
N GLY A 155 -6.44 24.73 12.64
CA GLY A 155 -6.60 24.37 11.24
C GLY A 155 -5.70 25.21 10.33
N ILE A 156 -5.25 24.61 9.25
CA ILE A 156 -4.36 25.22 8.26
C ILE A 156 -4.82 24.93 6.84
N ASP A 157 -4.46 25.80 5.91
CA ASP A 157 -4.53 25.55 4.46
C ASP A 157 -3.15 25.10 3.96
N TYR A 158 -2.92 23.78 3.93
CA TYR A 158 -1.63 23.19 3.59
C TYR A 158 -1.54 22.79 2.12
N VAL A 159 -0.68 23.45 1.37
CA VAL A 159 -0.33 23.06 -0.01
C VAL A 159 0.86 22.10 0.04
N SER A 160 0.61 20.83 -0.24
CA SER A 160 1.65 19.80 -0.26
C SER A 160 2.50 19.95 -1.53
N PRO A 161 3.85 19.94 -1.43
CA PRO A 161 4.72 20.00 -2.61
C PRO A 161 4.69 18.71 -3.44
N VAL A 162 4.18 17.61 -2.88
CA VAL A 162 4.13 16.28 -3.51
C VAL A 162 2.75 15.64 -3.29
N ALA A 163 2.30 14.81 -4.23
CA ALA A 163 1.11 13.98 -4.06
C ALA A 163 1.44 12.81 -3.12
N SER A 164 1.05 12.91 -1.85
CA SER A 164 1.38 11.91 -0.84
C SER A 164 0.22 11.70 0.12
N ALA A 165 -0.46 10.57 -0.07
CA ALA A 165 -1.57 10.16 0.77
C ALA A 165 -1.20 10.13 2.27
N GLN A 166 0.05 9.80 2.64
CA GLN A 166 0.46 9.76 4.04
C GLN A 166 0.58 11.17 4.66
N ILE A 167 1.04 12.17 3.90
CA ILE A 167 1.07 13.57 4.37
C ILE A 167 -0.36 14.05 4.56
N LYS A 168 -1.19 13.90 3.51
CA LYS A 168 -2.62 14.26 3.56
C LYS A 168 -3.32 13.59 4.74
N SER A 169 -3.18 12.28 4.90
CA SER A 169 -3.79 11.55 6.02
C SER A 169 -3.36 12.10 7.38
N ALA A 170 -2.07 12.37 7.59
CA ALA A 170 -1.58 12.88 8.86
C ALA A 170 -2.15 14.26 9.19
N VAL A 171 -2.18 15.18 8.20
CA VAL A 171 -2.71 16.52 8.38
C VAL A 171 -4.23 16.51 8.58
N LEU A 172 -4.98 15.66 7.86
CA LEU A 172 -6.43 15.51 8.08
C LEU A 172 -6.74 14.93 9.46
N LEU A 173 -5.96 13.97 9.95
CA LEU A 173 -6.14 13.38 11.29
C LEU A 173 -5.81 14.37 12.42
N ALA A 174 -4.83 15.25 12.20
CA ALA A 174 -4.59 16.39 13.08
C ALA A 174 -5.74 17.41 12.99
N GLY A 175 -6.23 17.68 11.78
CA GLY A 175 -7.32 18.61 11.50
C GLY A 175 -8.65 18.23 12.14
N LEU A 176 -8.92 16.92 12.29
CA LEU A 176 -10.07 16.40 13.03
C LEU A 176 -10.11 16.91 14.48
N GLN A 177 -8.95 17.19 15.08
CA GLN A 177 -8.80 17.64 16.47
C GLN A 177 -8.57 19.15 16.60
N ALA A 178 -8.40 19.85 15.47
CA ALA A 178 -7.97 21.25 15.45
C ALA A 178 -9.14 22.24 15.62
N GLU A 179 -8.84 23.45 16.07
CA GLU A 179 -9.77 24.56 15.99
C GLU A 179 -9.87 25.05 14.53
N GLY A 180 -11.09 25.12 13.99
CA GLY A 180 -11.37 25.60 12.64
C GLY A 180 -11.38 24.49 11.58
N THR A 181 -11.08 24.88 10.34
CA THR A 181 -11.03 23.97 9.18
C THR A 181 -9.59 23.73 8.77
N THR A 182 -9.26 22.49 8.46
CA THR A 182 -7.97 22.12 7.87
C THR A 182 -8.19 21.68 6.44
N THR A 183 -7.46 22.26 5.49
CA THR A 183 -7.50 21.92 4.07
C THR A 183 -6.12 21.46 3.62
N VAL A 184 -6.07 20.35 2.88
CA VAL A 184 -4.84 19.85 2.24
C VAL A 184 -5.04 19.87 0.75
N THR A 185 -4.17 20.56 0.01
CA THR A 185 -4.14 20.56 -1.46
C THR A 185 -2.89 19.83 -1.96
N GLU A 186 -3.06 18.88 -2.88
CA GLU A 186 -1.99 18.11 -3.51
C GLU A 186 -1.78 18.55 -4.98
N PRO A 187 -0.61 18.34 -5.60
CA PRO A 187 -0.43 18.64 -7.02
C PRO A 187 -1.23 17.68 -7.93
N HIS A 188 -1.43 16.44 -7.49
CA HIS A 188 -2.26 15.42 -8.15
C HIS A 188 -3.00 14.63 -7.08
N LYS A 189 -4.13 14.01 -7.45
CA LYS A 189 -4.91 13.18 -6.55
C LYS A 189 -4.13 11.94 -6.12
N SER A 190 -3.83 11.82 -4.83
CA SER A 190 -3.27 10.61 -4.25
C SER A 190 -4.36 9.64 -3.77
N ARG A 191 -3.97 8.49 -3.20
CA ARG A 191 -4.90 7.52 -2.60
C ARG A 191 -5.85 8.22 -1.63
N ASN A 192 -7.13 7.85 -1.64
CA ASN A 192 -8.17 8.52 -0.84
C ASN A 192 -8.81 7.63 0.26
N HIS A 193 -8.07 6.64 0.76
CA HIS A 193 -8.55 5.72 1.79
C HIS A 193 -8.89 6.42 3.11
N THR A 194 -8.18 7.50 3.48
CA THR A 194 -8.50 8.24 4.71
C THR A 194 -9.86 8.91 4.57
N GLU A 195 -10.10 9.54 3.43
CA GLU A 195 -11.31 10.29 3.15
C GLU A 195 -12.53 9.37 3.17
N ARG A 196 -12.48 8.29 2.37
CA ARG A 196 -13.56 7.29 2.30
C ARG A 196 -13.87 6.67 3.65
N MET A 197 -12.82 6.26 4.38
CA MET A 197 -13.03 5.61 5.68
C MET A 197 -13.46 6.61 6.75
N LEU A 198 -12.96 7.83 6.78
CA LEU A 198 -13.49 8.86 7.70
C LEU A 198 -14.98 9.09 7.46
N SER A 199 -15.42 9.17 6.21
CA SER A 199 -16.86 9.27 5.88
C SER A 199 -17.66 8.04 6.31
N ALA A 200 -17.13 6.84 6.16
CA ALA A 200 -17.77 5.62 6.67
C ALA A 200 -17.91 5.60 8.20
N PHE A 201 -17.02 6.30 8.91
CA PHE A 201 -17.08 6.50 10.37
C PHE A 201 -17.85 7.78 10.76
N GLY A 202 -18.62 8.37 9.84
CA GLY A 202 -19.53 9.49 10.11
C GLY A 202 -18.92 10.89 10.01
N VAL A 203 -17.65 11.02 9.61
CA VAL A 203 -16.97 12.31 9.46
C VAL A 203 -17.31 12.95 8.11
N LYS A 204 -17.72 14.22 8.14
CA LYS A 204 -17.99 15.01 6.94
C LYS A 204 -16.70 15.65 6.44
N LEU A 205 -16.46 15.46 5.15
CA LEU A 205 -15.33 16.01 4.41
C LEU A 205 -15.86 16.79 3.20
N SER A 206 -15.12 17.81 2.78
CA SER A 206 -15.33 18.47 1.50
C SER A 206 -14.14 18.18 0.61
N GLU A 207 -14.39 17.63 -0.57
CA GLU A 207 -13.37 17.33 -1.58
C GLU A 207 -13.58 18.23 -2.81
N ASP A 208 -12.48 18.77 -3.33
CA ASP A 208 -12.40 19.30 -4.69
C ASP A 208 -11.55 18.34 -5.57
N GLN A 209 -11.03 18.77 -6.73
CA GLN A 209 -10.23 17.89 -7.59
C GLN A 209 -8.94 17.38 -6.92
N THR A 210 -8.28 18.23 -6.13
CA THR A 210 -6.96 17.97 -5.55
C THR A 210 -6.83 18.36 -4.09
N SER A 211 -7.89 18.90 -3.49
CA SER A 211 -7.93 19.34 -2.10
C SER A 211 -9.01 18.62 -1.30
N VAL A 212 -8.71 18.42 -0.03
CA VAL A 212 -9.62 17.81 0.95
C VAL A 212 -9.65 18.70 2.19
N SER A 213 -10.85 19.03 2.65
CA SER A 213 -11.08 19.87 3.82
C SER A 213 -11.85 19.11 4.90
N ILE A 214 -11.43 19.28 6.15
CA ILE A 214 -12.04 18.70 7.35
C ILE A 214 -12.26 19.80 8.40
N ALA A 215 -13.49 19.89 8.91
CA ALA A 215 -13.77 20.71 10.09
C ALA A 215 -13.39 19.93 11.35
N GLY A 216 -12.67 20.57 12.28
CA GLY A 216 -12.28 19.95 13.53
C GLY A 216 -13.44 19.79 14.52
N GLY A 217 -13.20 18.99 15.56
CA GLY A 217 -14.18 18.70 16.62
C GLY A 217 -15.26 17.67 16.23
N GLN A 218 -15.18 17.10 15.02
CA GLN A 218 -16.07 16.01 14.62
C GLN A 218 -15.74 14.72 15.39
N LYS A 219 -16.76 13.86 15.56
CA LYS A 219 -16.64 12.58 16.26
C LYS A 219 -16.77 11.45 15.26
N LEU A 220 -16.03 10.37 15.49
CA LEU A 220 -16.19 9.12 14.77
C LEU A 220 -17.17 8.23 15.51
N GLU A 221 -18.09 7.62 14.78
CA GLU A 221 -18.93 6.53 15.26
C GLU A 221 -18.40 5.21 14.70
N ALA A 222 -18.47 4.15 15.49
CA ALA A 222 -17.96 2.85 15.08
C ALA A 222 -18.71 2.29 13.86
N ALA A 223 -18.01 1.53 13.03
CA ALA A 223 -18.54 0.95 11.81
C ALA A 223 -18.06 -0.50 11.63
N ASP A 224 -18.82 -1.29 10.87
CA ASP A 224 -18.35 -2.58 10.38
C ASP A 224 -17.53 -2.37 9.10
N VAL A 225 -16.31 -2.90 9.07
CA VAL A 225 -15.36 -2.70 7.99
C VAL A 225 -15.02 -4.04 7.35
N PHE A 226 -15.47 -4.24 6.12
CA PHE A 226 -14.89 -5.26 5.26
C PHE A 226 -13.66 -4.69 4.55
N VAL A 227 -12.50 -5.31 4.73
CA VAL A 227 -11.25 -4.91 4.05
C VAL A 227 -11.17 -5.63 2.70
N PRO A 228 -11.27 -4.93 1.55
CA PRO A 228 -11.08 -5.56 0.24
C PRO A 228 -9.68 -6.15 0.09
N GLY A 229 -9.54 -7.17 -0.76
CA GLY A 229 -8.24 -7.72 -1.14
C GLY A 229 -7.34 -6.66 -1.78
N ASP A 230 -6.06 -6.64 -1.43
CA ASP A 230 -5.11 -5.64 -1.91
C ASP A 230 -4.88 -5.76 -3.42
N ILE A 231 -5.22 -4.72 -4.19
CA ILE A 231 -4.94 -4.69 -5.63
C ILE A 231 -3.44 -4.77 -5.94
N SER A 232 -2.57 -4.30 -5.04
CA SER A 232 -1.12 -4.45 -5.18
C SER A 232 -0.68 -5.91 -5.12
N SER A 233 -1.33 -6.71 -4.27
CA SER A 233 -1.09 -8.15 -4.17
C SER A 233 -1.77 -8.91 -5.32
N ALA A 234 -2.96 -8.48 -5.72
CA ALA A 234 -3.69 -9.03 -6.87
C ALA A 234 -2.91 -8.84 -8.18
N ALA A 235 -2.21 -7.71 -8.35
CA ALA A 235 -1.44 -7.38 -9.55
C ALA A 235 -0.44 -8.48 -9.97
N PHE A 236 0.18 -9.17 -9.01
CA PHE A 236 1.08 -10.29 -9.28
C PHE A 236 0.35 -11.45 -9.97
N PHE A 237 -0.83 -11.82 -9.49
CA PHE A 237 -1.63 -12.89 -10.08
C PHE A 237 -2.36 -12.44 -11.35
N LEU A 238 -2.72 -11.16 -11.47
CA LEU A 238 -3.21 -10.59 -12.73
C LEU A 238 -2.14 -10.69 -13.82
N ALA A 239 -0.91 -10.26 -13.54
CA ALA A 239 0.19 -10.39 -14.49
C ALA A 239 0.48 -11.87 -14.80
N ALA A 240 0.54 -12.73 -13.77
CA ALA A 240 0.77 -14.17 -13.95
C ALA A 240 -0.29 -14.81 -14.85
N GLY A 241 -1.58 -14.53 -14.60
CA GLY A 241 -2.68 -15.05 -15.42
C GLY A 241 -2.64 -14.54 -16.86
N ALA A 242 -2.14 -13.31 -17.08
CA ALA A 242 -2.00 -12.75 -18.41
C ALA A 242 -0.86 -13.40 -19.23
N ILE A 243 0.27 -13.74 -18.59
CA ILE A 243 1.50 -14.15 -19.29
C ILE A 243 1.83 -15.64 -19.22
N VAL A 244 1.37 -16.36 -18.20
CA VAL A 244 1.58 -17.81 -18.13
C VAL A 244 0.61 -18.50 -19.10
N PRO A 245 1.07 -19.44 -19.94
CA PRO A 245 0.21 -20.18 -20.87
C PRO A 245 -0.98 -20.87 -20.16
N ASN A 246 -2.08 -21.10 -20.89
CA ASN A 246 -3.21 -21.93 -20.46
C ASN A 246 -3.77 -21.60 -19.05
N SER A 247 -3.81 -20.32 -18.70
CA SER A 247 -4.14 -19.84 -17.36
C SER A 247 -5.49 -19.11 -17.34
N LYS A 248 -6.23 -19.35 -16.26
CA LYS A 248 -7.46 -18.65 -15.90
C LYS A 248 -7.56 -18.54 -14.38
N ILE A 249 -7.41 -17.32 -13.88
CA ILE A 249 -7.37 -17.05 -12.44
C ILE A 249 -8.54 -16.15 -12.06
N VAL A 250 -9.26 -16.53 -11.00
CA VAL A 250 -10.28 -15.72 -10.35
C VAL A 250 -9.72 -15.18 -9.04
N LEU A 251 -9.67 -13.86 -8.91
CA LEU A 251 -9.25 -13.15 -7.70
C LEU A 251 -10.48 -12.57 -7.02
N LYS A 252 -10.78 -13.05 -5.82
CA LYS A 252 -12.01 -12.70 -5.11
C LYS A 252 -11.87 -11.43 -4.29
N ASN A 253 -12.93 -10.62 -4.30
CA ASN A 253 -13.11 -9.45 -3.45
C ASN A 253 -11.96 -8.42 -3.47
N VAL A 254 -11.34 -8.20 -4.62
CA VAL A 254 -10.22 -7.25 -4.79
C VAL A 254 -10.74 -5.82 -4.77
N GLY A 255 -10.00 -4.92 -4.12
CA GLY A 255 -10.29 -3.49 -4.09
C GLY A 255 -10.26 -2.85 -5.48
N LEU A 256 -11.30 -2.09 -5.80
CA LEU A 256 -11.51 -1.41 -7.08
C LEU A 256 -11.47 0.12 -6.92
N ASN A 257 -10.80 0.64 -5.89
CA ASN A 257 -10.67 2.07 -5.69
C ASN A 257 -9.94 2.70 -6.89
N PRO A 258 -10.54 3.66 -7.63
CA PRO A 258 -9.93 4.23 -8.83
C PRO A 258 -8.54 4.83 -8.61
N THR A 259 -8.22 5.27 -7.39
CA THR A 259 -6.89 5.81 -7.04
C THR A 259 -5.80 4.73 -6.90
N ARG A 260 -6.16 3.45 -7.06
CA ARG A 260 -5.29 2.27 -6.91
C ARG A 260 -5.33 1.29 -8.08
N THR A 261 -6.29 1.42 -8.98
CA THR A 261 -6.53 0.45 -10.07
C THR A 261 -5.76 0.76 -11.35
N GLY A 262 -4.68 1.54 -11.31
CA GLY A 262 -3.94 1.88 -12.53
C GLY A 262 -3.43 0.65 -13.29
N ILE A 263 -3.11 -0.45 -12.58
CA ILE A 263 -2.75 -1.73 -13.20
C ILE A 263 -3.88 -2.34 -14.05
N ILE A 264 -5.14 -2.14 -13.67
CA ILE A 264 -6.30 -2.61 -14.45
C ILE A 264 -6.34 -1.87 -15.78
N ASP A 265 -6.18 -0.54 -15.75
CA ASP A 265 -6.16 0.29 -16.96
C ASP A 265 -4.99 -0.11 -17.87
N VAL A 266 -3.81 -0.37 -17.31
CA VAL A 266 -2.64 -0.85 -18.06
C VAL A 266 -2.93 -2.21 -18.71
N LEU A 267 -3.44 -3.19 -17.97
CA LEU A 267 -3.78 -4.50 -18.51
C LEU A 267 -4.79 -4.40 -19.66
N GLN A 268 -5.84 -3.59 -19.50
CA GLN A 268 -6.84 -3.36 -20.55
C GLN A 268 -6.21 -2.70 -21.79
N ASN A 269 -5.37 -1.69 -21.61
CA ASN A 269 -4.67 -1.00 -22.71
C ASN A 269 -3.68 -1.92 -23.43
N MET A 270 -3.05 -2.86 -22.70
CA MET A 270 -2.20 -3.90 -23.29
C MET A 270 -3.01 -4.99 -24.00
N GLY A 271 -4.34 -5.01 -23.90
CA GLY A 271 -5.21 -6.01 -24.52
C GLY A 271 -5.36 -7.30 -23.72
N ALA A 272 -5.16 -7.25 -22.39
CA ALA A 272 -5.39 -8.40 -21.52
C ALA A 272 -6.87 -8.80 -21.48
N LYS A 273 -7.14 -10.10 -21.44
CA LYS A 273 -8.47 -10.69 -21.20
C LYS A 273 -8.80 -10.60 -19.72
N LEU A 274 -9.21 -9.41 -19.30
CA LEU A 274 -9.58 -9.09 -17.93
C LEU A 274 -11.07 -8.78 -17.84
N GLU A 275 -11.80 -9.57 -17.06
CA GLU A 275 -13.18 -9.33 -16.68
C GLU A 275 -13.24 -8.80 -15.24
N ILE A 276 -14.03 -7.76 -15.00
CA ILE A 276 -14.26 -7.16 -13.69
C ILE A 276 -15.71 -7.41 -13.31
N LYS A 277 -15.96 -7.98 -12.13
CA LYS A 277 -17.29 -8.22 -11.55
C LYS A 277 -17.42 -7.43 -10.26
N PRO A 278 -17.85 -6.16 -10.32
CA PRO A 278 -18.01 -5.33 -9.14
C PRO A 278 -19.02 -5.92 -8.15
N SER A 279 -18.74 -5.79 -6.86
CA SER A 279 -19.70 -6.09 -5.80
C SER A 279 -20.78 -5.01 -5.74
N ALA A 280 -22.02 -5.41 -5.47
CA ALA A 280 -23.13 -4.49 -5.20
C ALA A 280 -23.28 -4.18 -3.71
N ALA A 281 -22.39 -4.68 -2.85
CA ALA A 281 -22.46 -4.46 -1.41
C ALA A 281 -22.18 -2.99 -1.03
N ASP A 282 -22.95 -2.48 -0.07
CA ASP A 282 -22.70 -1.18 0.53
C ASP A 282 -21.46 -1.28 1.42
N SER A 283 -20.37 -0.64 0.98
CA SER A 283 -19.06 -0.70 1.64
C SER A 283 -18.30 0.60 1.42
N ALA A 284 -17.44 0.95 2.38
CA ALA A 284 -16.65 2.18 2.33
C ALA A 284 -15.73 2.25 1.10
N GLU A 285 -15.23 1.09 0.65
CA GLU A 285 -14.26 0.95 -0.42
C GLU A 285 -14.83 0.02 -1.50
N PRO A 286 -14.87 0.46 -2.78
CA PRO A 286 -15.39 -0.38 -3.85
C PRO A 286 -14.51 -1.61 -4.02
N TYR A 287 -15.14 -2.75 -4.30
CA TYR A 287 -14.44 -4.01 -4.50
C TYR A 287 -15.22 -4.93 -5.44
N GLY A 288 -14.59 -5.99 -5.92
CA GLY A 288 -15.22 -6.98 -6.78
C GLY A 288 -14.28 -8.13 -7.14
N ASP A 289 -14.79 -9.08 -7.92
CA ASP A 289 -13.96 -10.16 -8.42
C ASP A 289 -13.28 -9.76 -9.73
N LEU A 290 -12.04 -10.22 -9.92
CA LEU A 290 -11.28 -10.04 -11.15
C LEU A 290 -11.03 -11.42 -11.76
N VAL A 291 -11.33 -11.59 -13.05
CA VAL A 291 -11.02 -12.80 -13.81
C VAL A 291 -10.03 -12.46 -14.90
N ILE A 292 -8.87 -13.11 -14.87
CA ILE A 292 -7.79 -12.90 -15.84
C ILE A 292 -7.48 -14.20 -16.58
N GLU A 293 -7.25 -14.10 -17.88
CA GLU A 293 -6.86 -15.23 -18.73
C GLU A 293 -5.59 -14.93 -19.54
N THR A 294 -4.91 -15.99 -19.98
CA THR A 294 -3.74 -15.86 -20.84
C THR A 294 -4.06 -15.02 -22.08
N SER A 295 -3.20 -14.05 -22.35
CA SER A 295 -3.45 -12.95 -23.28
C SER A 295 -2.28 -12.70 -24.22
N SER A 296 -2.58 -12.23 -25.43
CA SER A 296 -1.58 -11.67 -26.35
C SER A 296 -1.49 -10.17 -26.10
N LEU A 297 -0.45 -9.75 -25.39
CA LEU A 297 -0.30 -8.37 -24.93
C LEU A 297 0.40 -7.51 -25.98
N LYS A 298 0.05 -6.22 -26.02
CA LYS A 298 0.73 -5.18 -26.81
C LYS A 298 1.39 -4.18 -25.88
N ALA A 299 2.51 -3.63 -26.32
CA ALA A 299 3.21 -2.60 -25.59
C ALA A 299 2.40 -1.29 -25.51
N VAL A 300 2.62 -0.55 -24.43
CA VAL A 300 1.94 0.72 -24.13
C VAL A 300 2.92 1.75 -23.58
N GLU A 301 2.55 3.03 -23.61
CA GLU A 301 3.25 4.09 -22.89
C GLU A 301 2.51 4.40 -21.58
N ILE A 302 3.24 4.46 -20.47
CA ILE A 302 2.72 4.65 -19.12
C ILE A 302 3.45 5.85 -18.50
N GLY A 303 2.71 6.93 -18.25
CA GLY A 303 3.25 8.18 -17.70
C GLY A 303 2.15 9.13 -17.24
N GLY A 304 2.53 10.26 -16.65
CA GLY A 304 1.60 11.27 -16.13
C GLY A 304 0.71 10.78 -14.99
N ASP A 305 -0.58 11.15 -15.02
CA ASP A 305 -1.53 10.98 -13.91
C ASP A 305 -1.85 9.52 -13.54
N ILE A 306 -1.48 8.55 -14.37
CA ILE A 306 -1.64 7.13 -14.02
C ILE A 306 -0.58 6.67 -13.03
N ILE A 307 0.62 7.25 -13.04
CA ILE A 307 1.77 6.78 -12.24
C ILE A 307 1.45 6.75 -10.73
N PRO A 308 0.85 7.78 -10.12
CA PRO A 308 0.45 7.71 -8.70
C PRO A 308 -0.52 6.58 -8.37
N ARG A 309 -1.32 6.13 -9.36
CA ARG A 309 -2.35 5.08 -9.22
C ARG A 309 -1.79 3.66 -9.34
N LEU A 310 -0.55 3.50 -9.83
CA LEU A 310 0.10 2.20 -10.04
C LEU A 310 1.60 2.16 -9.68
N ILE A 311 2.10 3.16 -8.96
CA ILE A 311 3.54 3.30 -8.62
C ILE A 311 4.12 2.02 -7.99
N ASP A 312 3.28 1.33 -7.24
CA ASP A 312 3.60 0.15 -6.46
C ASP A 312 3.58 -1.14 -7.33
N GLU A 313 2.98 -1.09 -8.51
CA GLU A 313 2.82 -2.20 -9.47
C GLU A 313 3.86 -2.13 -10.61
N ILE A 314 4.68 -1.06 -10.68
CA ILE A 314 5.69 -0.91 -11.73
C ILE A 314 6.65 -2.11 -11.84
N PRO A 315 7.14 -2.73 -10.75
CA PRO A 315 7.96 -3.95 -10.86
C PRO A 315 7.26 -5.07 -11.65
N ILE A 316 6.00 -5.37 -11.31
CA ILE A 316 5.27 -6.45 -12.00
C ILE A 316 4.84 -6.04 -13.41
N ILE A 317 4.57 -4.76 -13.67
CA ILE A 317 4.32 -4.23 -15.02
C ILE A 317 5.57 -4.37 -15.90
N ALA A 318 6.76 -4.17 -15.34
CA ALA A 318 8.00 -4.36 -16.08
C ALA A 318 8.16 -5.82 -16.54
N LEU A 319 7.89 -6.79 -15.65
CA LEU A 319 7.84 -8.20 -16.02
C LEU A 319 6.77 -8.48 -17.10
N LEU A 320 5.55 -7.96 -16.91
CA LEU A 320 4.44 -8.07 -17.87
C LEU A 320 4.85 -7.56 -19.26
N ALA A 321 5.55 -6.43 -19.31
CA ALA A 321 6.01 -5.79 -20.54
C ALA A 321 7.07 -6.61 -21.30
N THR A 322 7.87 -7.45 -20.62
CA THR A 322 8.81 -8.37 -21.31
C THR A 322 8.08 -9.34 -22.24
N GLN A 323 6.79 -9.61 -21.99
CA GLN A 323 5.97 -10.55 -22.74
C GLN A 323 5.04 -9.87 -23.76
N ALA A 324 5.01 -8.54 -23.80
CA ALA A 324 4.15 -7.77 -24.70
C ALA A 324 4.79 -7.53 -26.07
N GLU A 325 4.01 -7.45 -27.14
CA GLU A 325 4.53 -7.12 -28.47
C GLU A 325 4.84 -5.62 -28.60
N GLY A 326 6.12 -5.28 -28.83
CA GLY A 326 6.60 -3.91 -29.00
C GLY A 326 7.50 -3.43 -27.85
N THR A 327 7.55 -2.12 -27.63
CA THR A 327 8.35 -1.49 -26.56
C THR A 327 7.45 -0.73 -25.60
N THR A 328 7.41 -1.14 -24.34
CA THR A 328 6.67 -0.43 -23.30
C THR A 328 7.56 0.63 -22.69
N VAL A 329 7.05 1.85 -22.54
CA VAL A 329 7.79 2.98 -21.96
C VAL A 329 7.11 3.41 -20.67
N ILE A 330 7.85 3.41 -19.57
CA ILE A 330 7.42 3.91 -18.27
C ILE A 330 8.21 5.18 -17.98
N LYS A 331 7.52 6.29 -17.68
CA LYS A 331 8.11 7.61 -17.39
C LYS A 331 7.38 8.28 -16.21
N ASP A 332 7.90 9.41 -15.73
CA ASP A 332 7.35 10.18 -14.61
C ASP A 332 7.28 9.43 -13.25
N ALA A 333 8.16 8.44 -13.04
CA ALA A 333 8.17 7.52 -11.90
C ALA A 333 9.39 7.69 -10.97
N ALA A 334 9.97 8.89 -10.87
CA ALA A 334 11.16 9.17 -10.06
C ALA A 334 11.01 8.78 -8.56
N GLU A 335 9.79 8.79 -8.01
CA GLU A 335 9.46 8.33 -6.66
C GLU A 335 9.86 6.88 -6.37
N LEU A 336 10.10 6.05 -7.39
CA LEU A 336 10.60 4.68 -7.22
C LEU A 336 12.03 4.60 -6.67
N LYS A 337 12.83 5.66 -6.82
CA LYS A 337 14.21 5.69 -6.35
C LYS A 337 14.34 5.80 -4.83
N VAL A 338 13.29 6.23 -4.14
CA VAL A 338 13.25 6.53 -2.70
C VAL A 338 12.31 5.61 -1.91
N LYS A 339 11.98 4.44 -2.48
CA LYS A 339 11.20 3.38 -1.81
C LYS A 339 12.12 2.51 -0.93
N GLU A 340 11.67 1.32 -0.55
CA GLU A 340 12.46 0.35 0.23
C GLU A 340 13.81 0.06 -0.42
N THR A 341 13.83 0.03 -1.75
CA THR A 341 15.03 0.02 -2.60
C THR A 341 14.89 1.08 -3.69
N ASN A 342 15.97 1.34 -4.43
CA ASN A 342 15.84 2.02 -5.73
C ASN A 342 15.23 1.03 -6.74
N ARG A 343 13.89 1.00 -6.77
CA ARG A 343 13.14 -0.04 -7.49
C ARG A 343 13.37 -0.01 -9.00
N ILE A 344 13.68 1.15 -9.59
CA ILE A 344 14.00 1.22 -11.03
C ILE A 344 15.24 0.38 -11.31
N ASP A 345 16.33 0.66 -10.61
CA ASP A 345 17.61 0.01 -10.87
C ASP A 345 17.55 -1.49 -10.52
N THR A 346 16.91 -1.84 -9.40
CA THR A 346 16.75 -3.24 -8.97
C THR A 346 15.91 -4.06 -9.95
N VAL A 347 14.77 -3.55 -10.42
CA VAL A 347 13.94 -4.27 -11.41
C VAL A 347 14.73 -4.52 -12.69
N VAL A 348 15.40 -3.48 -13.20
CA VAL A 348 16.23 -3.57 -14.41
C VAL A 348 17.35 -4.59 -14.22
N SER A 349 18.08 -4.53 -13.11
CA SER A 349 19.21 -5.44 -12.88
C SER A 349 18.76 -6.89 -12.74
N GLU A 350 17.69 -7.16 -11.99
CA GLU A 350 17.22 -8.53 -11.77
C GLU A 350 16.57 -9.13 -13.03
N LEU A 351 15.78 -8.36 -13.80
CA LEU A 351 15.22 -8.86 -15.06
C LEU A 351 16.31 -9.10 -16.12
N ARG A 352 17.37 -8.28 -16.17
CA ARG A 352 18.53 -8.53 -17.05
C ARG A 352 19.25 -9.83 -16.75
N LYS A 353 19.35 -10.23 -15.46
CA LYS A 353 19.90 -11.54 -15.08
C LYS A 353 19.08 -12.70 -15.66
N LEU A 354 17.79 -12.48 -15.88
CA LEU A 354 16.88 -13.45 -16.50
C LEU A 354 16.88 -13.37 -18.04
N GLY A 355 17.72 -12.51 -18.63
CA GLY A 355 17.87 -12.34 -20.08
C GLY A 355 16.93 -11.31 -20.70
N ALA A 356 16.21 -10.51 -19.91
CA ALA A 356 15.36 -9.46 -20.46
C ALA A 356 16.18 -8.29 -21.05
N GLU A 357 15.75 -7.77 -22.19
CA GLU A 357 16.25 -6.50 -22.73
C GLU A 357 15.38 -5.37 -22.17
N ILE A 358 15.95 -4.65 -21.21
CA ILE A 358 15.31 -3.57 -20.47
C ILE A 358 16.34 -2.49 -20.17
N GLU A 359 15.96 -1.22 -20.26
CA GLU A 359 16.82 -0.07 -20.06
C GLU A 359 16.25 0.90 -19.02
N PRO A 360 17.03 1.31 -18.00
CA PRO A 360 16.58 2.32 -17.06
C PRO A 360 16.60 3.70 -17.74
N THR A 361 15.66 4.56 -17.37
CA THR A 361 15.75 6.01 -17.63
C THR A 361 15.93 6.76 -16.32
N ALA A 362 16.06 8.09 -16.37
CA ALA A 362 16.21 8.91 -15.16
C ALA A 362 15.00 8.80 -14.21
N ASP A 363 13.83 8.52 -14.75
CA ASP A 363 12.51 8.59 -14.11
C ASP A 363 11.63 7.37 -14.43
N GLY A 364 12.20 6.28 -14.93
CA GLY A 364 11.43 5.12 -15.35
C GLY A 364 12.27 4.08 -16.08
N MET A 365 11.71 3.44 -17.09
CA MET A 365 12.37 2.37 -17.86
C MET A 365 11.72 2.14 -19.23
N LYS A 366 12.49 1.62 -20.18
CA LYS A 366 12.01 1.08 -21.44
C LYS A 366 12.16 -0.44 -21.43
N VAL A 367 11.08 -1.15 -21.71
CA VAL A 367 11.06 -2.62 -21.74
C VAL A 367 10.77 -3.06 -23.17
N TYR A 368 11.72 -3.74 -23.79
CA TYR A 368 11.50 -4.39 -25.08
C TYR A 368 10.80 -5.72 -24.82
N GLY A 369 9.76 -6.02 -25.60
CA GLY A 369 8.89 -7.14 -25.28
C GLY A 369 8.96 -8.29 -26.30
N LYS A 370 8.08 -9.28 -26.10
CA LYS A 370 8.02 -10.56 -26.82
C LYS A 370 9.33 -11.35 -26.69
N GLN A 371 9.83 -11.40 -25.45
CA GLN A 371 11.10 -12.02 -25.10
C GLN A 371 10.93 -13.35 -24.39
N THR A 372 11.83 -14.28 -24.68
CA THR A 372 12.00 -15.50 -23.89
C THR A 372 12.97 -15.23 -22.73
N LEU A 373 12.49 -15.40 -21.50
CA LEU A 373 13.35 -15.30 -20.31
C LEU A 373 14.06 -16.63 -20.06
N LYS A 374 15.38 -16.59 -19.89
CA LYS A 374 16.23 -17.78 -19.85
C LYS A 374 16.15 -18.53 -18.52
N GLY A 375 16.24 -17.82 -17.40
CA GLY A 375 16.43 -18.45 -16.09
C GLY A 375 17.89 -18.86 -15.85
N GLY A 376 18.11 -19.88 -15.01
CA GLY A 376 19.46 -20.41 -14.73
C GLY A 376 20.33 -19.47 -13.90
N ALA A 377 19.72 -18.49 -13.23
CA ALA A 377 20.40 -17.43 -12.50
C ALA A 377 19.91 -17.34 -11.04
N THR A 378 20.80 -16.82 -10.19
CA THR A 378 20.46 -16.39 -8.83
C THR A 378 20.05 -14.91 -8.88
N VAL A 379 18.84 -14.65 -8.38
CA VAL A 379 18.21 -13.32 -8.29
C VAL A 379 17.90 -13.01 -6.84
N SER A 380 17.81 -11.74 -6.50
CA SER A 380 17.54 -11.31 -5.12
C SER A 380 16.36 -10.37 -5.04
N SER A 381 15.59 -10.49 -3.96
CA SER A 381 14.57 -9.48 -3.61
C SER A 381 15.18 -8.17 -3.14
N HIS A 382 16.46 -8.17 -2.73
CA HIS A 382 17.14 -7.06 -2.06
C HIS A 382 16.39 -6.56 -0.81
N GLY A 383 15.65 -7.45 -0.15
CA GLY A 383 14.79 -7.11 0.99
C GLY A 383 13.48 -6.39 0.59
N ASP A 384 13.21 -6.20 -0.70
CA ASP A 384 11.96 -5.61 -1.20
C ASP A 384 10.98 -6.71 -1.63
N HIS A 385 9.91 -6.84 -0.85
CA HIS A 385 8.83 -7.81 -1.07
C HIS A 385 8.25 -7.78 -2.49
N ARG A 386 8.17 -6.60 -3.12
CA ARG A 386 7.61 -6.47 -4.48
C ARG A 386 8.52 -7.02 -5.55
N ILE A 387 9.83 -6.85 -5.37
CA ILE A 387 10.85 -7.45 -6.25
C ILE A 387 10.81 -8.97 -6.07
N GLY A 388 10.77 -9.45 -4.82
CA GLY A 388 10.65 -10.89 -4.54
C GLY A 388 9.42 -11.54 -5.17
N MET A 389 8.24 -10.91 -5.05
CA MET A 389 7.02 -11.41 -5.68
C MET A 389 7.07 -11.33 -7.21
N MET A 390 7.63 -10.25 -7.79
CA MET A 390 7.88 -10.15 -9.23
C MET A 390 8.75 -11.31 -9.72
N LEU A 391 9.85 -11.61 -9.04
CA LEU A 391 10.74 -12.72 -9.37
C LEU A 391 10.04 -14.08 -9.19
N GLY A 392 9.17 -14.21 -8.19
CA GLY A 392 8.32 -15.38 -8.02
C GLY A 392 7.40 -15.62 -9.22
N ILE A 393 6.81 -14.56 -9.79
CA ILE A 393 6.03 -14.69 -11.04
C ILE A 393 6.96 -14.90 -12.25
N ALA A 394 8.13 -14.26 -12.31
CA ALA A 394 9.08 -14.45 -13.40
C ALA A 394 9.52 -15.92 -13.52
N SER A 395 9.72 -16.60 -12.38
CA SER A 395 10.05 -18.03 -12.35
C SER A 395 9.04 -18.92 -13.07
N CYS A 396 7.77 -18.49 -13.16
CA CYS A 396 6.72 -19.25 -13.82
C CYS A 396 6.86 -19.28 -15.34
N ILE A 397 7.66 -18.39 -15.93
CA ILE A 397 7.82 -18.24 -17.38
C ILE A 397 9.26 -18.42 -17.88
N THR A 398 10.27 -18.51 -17.00
CA THR A 398 11.66 -18.75 -17.41
C THR A 398 11.87 -20.17 -17.94
N GLU A 399 12.75 -20.36 -18.93
CA GLU A 399 13.05 -21.68 -19.51
C GLU A 399 13.73 -22.62 -18.50
N GLU A 400 14.67 -22.09 -17.73
CA GLU A 400 15.37 -22.78 -16.64
C GLU A 400 14.89 -22.29 -15.26
N PRO A 401 15.03 -23.11 -14.21
CA PRO A 401 14.75 -22.68 -12.85
C PRO A 401 15.58 -21.47 -12.43
N ILE A 402 15.03 -20.67 -11.52
CA ILE A 402 15.75 -19.55 -10.89
C ILE A 402 15.88 -19.77 -9.39
N GLU A 403 16.92 -19.22 -8.79
CA GLU A 403 17.09 -19.19 -7.34
C GLU A 403 16.83 -17.77 -6.81
N ILE A 404 15.80 -17.62 -5.97
CA ILE A 404 15.40 -16.34 -5.39
C ILE A 404 15.96 -16.23 -3.97
N GLU A 405 16.85 -15.28 -3.73
CA GLU A 405 17.39 -14.95 -2.40
C GLU A 405 16.48 -13.99 -1.63
N GLN A 406 16.60 -14.01 -0.31
CA GLN A 406 15.90 -13.09 0.61
C GLN A 406 14.37 -13.09 0.43
N THR A 407 13.78 -14.28 0.25
CA THR A 407 12.32 -14.44 0.12
C THR A 407 11.54 -14.07 1.37
N ASP A 408 12.21 -14.01 2.52
CA ASP A 408 11.60 -13.63 3.81
C ASP A 408 10.92 -12.25 3.75
N ALA A 409 11.42 -11.35 2.91
CA ALA A 409 10.80 -10.04 2.68
C ALA A 409 9.34 -10.16 2.18
N ILE A 410 9.02 -11.17 1.38
CA ILE A 410 7.67 -11.39 0.83
C ILE A 410 6.65 -11.58 1.96
N HIS A 411 7.04 -12.25 3.05
CA HIS A 411 6.14 -12.52 4.17
C HIS A 411 5.71 -11.25 4.91
N VAL A 412 6.41 -10.12 4.74
CA VAL A 412 6.02 -8.84 5.33
C VAL A 412 4.69 -8.34 4.77
N SER A 413 4.45 -8.51 3.46
CA SER A 413 3.24 -8.02 2.78
C SER A 413 2.27 -9.12 2.37
N TYR A 414 2.78 -10.32 2.07
CA TYR A 414 1.97 -11.43 1.56
C TYR A 414 2.51 -12.79 2.03
N PRO A 415 2.23 -13.17 3.29
CA PRO A 415 2.71 -14.42 3.87
C PRO A 415 2.41 -15.69 3.06
N THR A 416 1.22 -15.76 2.44
CA THR A 416 0.74 -16.93 1.70
C THR A 416 0.98 -16.85 0.19
N PHE A 417 1.86 -15.97 -0.28
CA PHE A 417 2.09 -15.73 -1.72
C PHE A 417 2.44 -17.01 -2.49
N PHE A 418 3.47 -17.74 -2.05
CA PHE A 418 3.89 -18.97 -2.72
C PHE A 418 2.89 -20.11 -2.55
N GLU A 419 2.14 -20.14 -1.43
CA GLU A 419 1.08 -21.12 -1.23
C GLU A 419 -0.04 -20.93 -2.26
N HIS A 420 -0.45 -19.69 -2.49
CA HIS A 420 -1.44 -19.37 -3.52
C HIS A 420 -0.93 -19.68 -4.93
N LEU A 421 0.33 -19.34 -5.21
CA LEU A 421 0.94 -19.64 -6.51
C LEU A 421 0.99 -21.15 -6.78
N ASN A 422 1.39 -21.95 -5.78
CA ASN A 422 1.40 -23.41 -5.86
C ASN A 422 -0.01 -24.01 -5.96
N LYS A 423 -0.99 -23.44 -5.25
CA LYS A 423 -2.40 -23.86 -5.34
C LYS A 423 -2.94 -23.68 -6.76
N LEU A 424 -2.55 -22.60 -7.44
CA LEU A 424 -2.96 -22.32 -8.82
C LEU A 424 -2.22 -23.20 -9.84
N SER A 425 -0.97 -23.58 -9.59
CA SER A 425 -0.19 -24.44 -10.50
C SER A 425 -0.61 -25.92 -10.46
N ASN A 426 -1.15 -26.38 -9.34
CA ASN A 426 -1.42 -27.80 -9.09
C ASN A 426 -2.81 -28.27 -9.53
N LYS A 427 -3.65 -27.40 -10.09
CA LYS A 427 -4.91 -27.79 -10.72
C LYS A 427 -4.66 -28.17 -12.17
N SER A 428 -4.33 -29.46 -12.36
CA SER A 428 -4.41 -30.17 -13.65
C SER A 428 -5.81 -30.71 -13.86
#